data_AF-A0A831J8G2-F1
#
_entry.id   AF-A0A831J8G2-F1
#
_cell.length_a   1.000
_cell.length_b   1.000
_cell.length_c   1.000
_cell.angle_alpha   90.00
_cell.angle_beta   90.00
_cell.angle_gamma   90.00
#
_symmetry.space_group_name_H-M   'P 1'
#
loop_
_entity.id
_entity.type
_entity.pdbx_description
1 polymer ?
#
loop_
_entity_poly.entity_id
_entity_poly.type
_entity_poly.pdbx_seq_one_letter_code
_entity_poly.pdbx_strand_id
1 'polypeptide(L)'
;IVLMGDGFVDQELADGTYRRVMEKAMENLFTEEPVKSLREYFDVFMINAVSENNDFGMGYKTAFSCKLAGGNSTTIIGDDTSVQIYVGKVLDKEKKKENSLAVVILNTSAYAGTTYWGYQGKNNKLVEFAIAYCPVIDNLDSEHFRQVLVHEAIGHGLGKLEDEYVYSDKGSISTLEIQRIRTMQANGWLQNVDFTASKDTVLWASFLTDSRYQNEHLGVYEGACTYPKGAYRPSEDSMMNSNTCAFNAPSRKSLYEKVMKIGMDTEQVLYEDFVTFDKAHLPEMLPVASYTRAAFSGQSFARPVWTGSRLSH
;
A
#
# COMPACT_ATOMS: atom_id res chain seq x y z
N ILE A 1 -12.98 -2.32 1.78
CA ILE A 1 -11.96 -3.19 1.15
C ILE A 1 -12.67 -4.35 0.47
N VAL A 2 -12.27 -4.71 -0.74
CA VAL A 2 -12.83 -5.85 -1.49
C VAL A 2 -11.72 -6.86 -1.76
N LEU A 3 -11.75 -7.97 -1.04
CA LEU A 3 -10.85 -9.10 -1.21
C LEU A 3 -11.38 -10.02 -2.31
N MET A 4 -10.49 -10.40 -3.22
CA MET A 4 -10.74 -11.41 -4.24
C MET A 4 -9.44 -12.17 -4.51
N GLY A 5 -9.54 -13.33 -5.15
CA GLY A 5 -8.35 -14.12 -5.46
C GLY A 5 -8.26 -14.42 -6.95
N ASP A 6 -7.02 -14.54 -7.43
CA ASP A 6 -6.72 -15.01 -8.78
C ASP A 6 -5.94 -16.33 -8.72
N GLY A 7 -6.16 -17.22 -9.68
CA GLY A 7 -5.54 -18.55 -9.69
C GLY A 7 -6.17 -19.54 -8.72
N PHE A 8 -7.40 -19.32 -8.26
CA PHE A 8 -8.13 -20.29 -7.42
C PHE A 8 -9.18 -21.03 -8.24
N VAL A 9 -9.05 -22.36 -8.31
CA VAL A 9 -9.99 -23.22 -9.05
C VAL A 9 -11.20 -23.61 -8.21
N ASP A 10 -12.27 -24.10 -8.83
CA ASP A 10 -13.53 -24.44 -8.16
C ASP A 10 -13.37 -25.45 -7.01
N GLN A 11 -12.41 -26.38 -7.12
CA GLN A 11 -12.11 -27.32 -6.03
C GLN A 11 -11.58 -26.62 -4.77
N GLU A 12 -10.72 -25.60 -4.92
CA GLU A 12 -10.14 -24.84 -3.80
C GLU A 12 -11.16 -23.89 -3.15
N LEU A 13 -12.21 -23.51 -3.89
CA LEU A 13 -13.37 -22.84 -3.30
C LEU A 13 -14.23 -23.84 -2.52
N ALA A 14 -14.46 -25.03 -3.08
CA ALA A 14 -15.32 -26.06 -2.49
C ALA A 14 -14.72 -26.67 -1.20
N ASP A 15 -13.41 -26.85 -1.13
CA ASP A 15 -12.72 -27.41 0.05
C ASP A 15 -12.36 -26.36 1.13
N GLY A 16 -12.75 -25.10 0.90
CA GLY A 16 -12.54 -23.98 1.82
C GLY A 16 -11.14 -23.37 1.80
N THR A 17 -10.23 -23.81 0.93
CA THR A 17 -8.89 -23.22 0.77
C THR A 17 -8.97 -21.74 0.45
N TYR A 18 -9.77 -21.36 -0.55
CA TYR A 18 -9.98 -19.96 -0.93
C TYR A 18 -10.38 -19.09 0.27
N ARG A 19 -11.37 -19.56 1.03
CA ARG A 19 -11.89 -18.84 2.20
C ARG A 19 -10.81 -18.64 3.26
N ARG A 20 -10.04 -19.67 3.60
CA ARG A 20 -8.94 -19.57 4.58
C ARG A 20 -7.89 -18.56 4.13
N VAL A 21 -7.55 -18.54 2.84
CA VAL A 21 -6.59 -17.57 2.29
C VAL A 21 -7.13 -16.13 2.41
N MET A 22 -8.37 -15.89 2.00
CA MET A 22 -8.97 -14.55 2.09
C MET A 22 -9.13 -14.08 3.54
N GLU A 23 -9.52 -14.96 4.47
CA GLU A 23 -9.63 -14.64 5.90
C GLU A 23 -8.26 -14.30 6.49
N LYS A 24 -7.20 -15.05 6.18
CA LYS A 24 -5.84 -14.71 6.60
C LYS A 24 -5.37 -13.38 6.01
N ALA A 25 -5.60 -13.15 4.72
CA ALA A 25 -5.27 -11.88 4.07
C ALA A 25 -5.97 -10.71 4.77
N MET A 26 -7.26 -10.87 5.09
CA MET A 26 -8.05 -9.89 5.83
C MET A 26 -7.44 -9.58 7.19
N GLU A 27 -7.08 -10.60 7.99
CA GLU A 27 -6.42 -10.39 9.28
C GLU A 27 -5.07 -9.67 9.13
N ASN A 28 -4.26 -10.07 8.14
CA ASN A 28 -2.95 -9.48 7.88
C ASN A 28 -3.03 -7.97 7.56
N LEU A 29 -4.08 -7.52 6.85
CA LEU A 29 -4.30 -6.10 6.53
C LEU A 29 -4.42 -5.19 7.76
N PHE A 30 -4.86 -5.73 8.90
CA PHE A 30 -5.10 -4.97 10.13
C PHE A 30 -4.05 -5.26 11.21
N THR A 31 -2.82 -5.63 10.81
CA THR A 31 -1.74 -5.95 11.76
C THR A 31 -0.95 -4.72 12.22
N GLU A 32 -0.93 -3.64 11.43
CA GLU A 32 -0.14 -2.43 11.70
C GLU A 32 -1.02 -1.23 12.05
N GLU A 33 -0.46 -0.34 12.88
CA GLU A 33 -1.11 0.93 13.19
C GLU A 33 -0.95 1.94 12.04
N PRO A 34 -1.96 2.79 11.77
CA PRO A 34 -3.17 2.98 12.58
C PRO A 34 -4.34 2.06 12.21
N VAL A 35 -4.25 1.30 11.11
CA VAL A 35 -5.40 0.55 10.59
C VAL A 35 -5.85 -0.57 11.53
N LYS A 36 -4.92 -1.13 12.32
CA LYS A 36 -5.22 -2.07 13.40
C LYS A 36 -6.26 -1.51 14.37
N SER A 37 -5.99 -0.34 14.97
CA SER A 37 -6.91 0.28 15.93
C SER A 37 -8.11 0.97 15.25
N LEU A 38 -8.05 1.21 13.94
CA LEU A 38 -9.15 1.75 13.15
C LEU A 38 -9.98 0.69 12.42
N ARG A 39 -9.81 -0.59 12.73
CA ARG A 39 -10.44 -1.71 12.00
C ARG A 39 -11.96 -1.58 11.88
N GLU A 40 -12.63 -1.03 12.90
CA GLU A 40 -14.09 -0.85 12.93
C GLU A 40 -14.63 0.14 11.89
N TYR A 41 -13.78 0.96 11.28
CA TYR A 41 -14.17 1.92 10.24
C TYR A 41 -14.23 1.29 8.83
N PHE A 42 -13.89 0.00 8.69
CA PHE A 42 -13.78 -0.66 7.40
C PHE A 42 -14.89 -1.69 7.18
N ASP A 43 -15.64 -1.52 6.08
CA ASP A 43 -16.38 -2.62 5.48
C ASP A 43 -15.41 -3.51 4.67
N VAL A 44 -15.44 -4.83 4.90
CA VAL A 44 -14.64 -5.80 4.14
C VAL A 44 -15.57 -6.80 3.44
N PHE A 45 -15.43 -6.90 2.13
CA PHE A 45 -16.15 -7.85 1.29
C PHE A 45 -15.18 -8.89 0.74
N MET A 46 -15.60 -10.15 0.70
CA MET A 46 -14.88 -11.23 0.02
C MET A 46 -15.71 -11.67 -1.19
N ILE A 47 -15.11 -11.71 -2.38
CA ILE A 47 -15.79 -12.10 -3.62
C ILE A 47 -15.10 -13.31 -4.25
N ASN A 48 -15.89 -14.36 -4.47
CA ASN A 48 -15.42 -15.55 -5.18
C ASN A 48 -15.26 -15.26 -6.68
N ALA A 49 -14.03 -15.39 -7.18
CA ALA A 49 -13.70 -15.38 -8.59
C ALA A 49 -13.02 -16.71 -8.93
N VAL A 50 -13.66 -17.51 -9.78
CA VAL A 50 -13.17 -18.85 -10.14
C VAL A 50 -12.25 -18.75 -11.34
N SER A 51 -11.04 -19.28 -11.21
CA SER A 51 -10.05 -19.40 -12.28
C SER A 51 -10.17 -20.75 -12.98
N GLU A 52 -9.88 -20.80 -14.28
CA GLU A 52 -9.82 -22.07 -15.03
C GLU A 52 -8.56 -22.87 -14.63
N ASN A 53 -7.49 -22.17 -14.25
CA ASN A 53 -6.23 -22.75 -13.82
C ASN A 53 -5.71 -22.09 -12.54
N ASN A 54 -4.93 -22.84 -11.77
CA ASN A 54 -4.25 -22.38 -10.55
C ASN A 54 -2.76 -22.09 -10.76
N ASP A 55 -2.39 -21.70 -11.98
CA ASP A 55 -1.02 -21.39 -12.38
C ASP A 55 -1.04 -20.14 -13.29
N PHE A 56 0.03 -19.36 -13.25
CA PHE A 56 0.17 -18.08 -13.96
C PHE A 56 1.13 -18.16 -15.15
N GLY A 57 1.60 -19.37 -15.49
CA GLY A 57 2.45 -19.66 -16.63
C GLY A 57 1.76 -19.46 -17.99
N MET A 58 2.53 -19.68 -19.05
CA MET A 58 2.08 -19.46 -20.43
C MET A 58 0.93 -20.40 -20.81
N GLY A 59 -0.19 -19.83 -21.25
CA GLY A 59 -1.36 -20.58 -21.74
C GLY A 59 -2.42 -20.85 -20.68
N TYR A 60 -2.12 -20.63 -19.40
CA TYR A 60 -3.10 -20.70 -18.33
C TYR A 60 -4.02 -19.48 -18.31
N LYS A 61 -5.25 -19.69 -17.83
CA LYS A 61 -6.30 -18.69 -17.73
C LYS A 61 -6.78 -18.58 -16.29
N THR A 62 -6.52 -17.43 -15.70
CA THR A 62 -7.00 -17.07 -14.37
C THR A 62 -8.12 -16.04 -14.47
N ALA A 63 -8.90 -15.86 -13.40
CA ALA A 63 -10.07 -14.99 -13.36
C ALA A 63 -9.76 -13.52 -13.71
N PHE A 64 -8.58 -13.04 -13.33
CA PHE A 64 -8.11 -11.68 -13.57
C PHE A 64 -6.90 -11.61 -14.50
N SER A 65 -6.54 -12.71 -15.16
CA SER A 65 -5.45 -12.79 -16.13
C SER A 65 -4.12 -12.25 -15.58
N CYS A 66 -3.85 -12.42 -14.29
CA CYS A 66 -2.64 -11.90 -13.69
C CYS A 66 -1.39 -12.55 -14.31
N LYS A 67 -0.32 -11.76 -14.45
CA LYS A 67 0.99 -12.24 -14.91
C LYS A 67 2.08 -11.64 -14.04
N LEU A 68 2.97 -12.49 -13.56
CA LEU A 68 4.20 -12.08 -12.89
C LEU A 68 5.27 -11.85 -13.95
N ALA A 69 5.96 -10.71 -13.89
CA ALA A 69 7.00 -10.37 -14.86
C ALA A 69 8.18 -11.37 -14.85
N GLY A 70 8.45 -12.00 -13.69
CA GLY A 70 9.57 -12.91 -13.50
C GLY A 70 10.93 -12.20 -13.56
N GLY A 71 12.03 -12.97 -13.55
CA GLY A 71 13.38 -12.45 -13.78
C GLY A 71 13.79 -11.29 -12.85
N ASN A 72 13.86 -11.53 -11.54
CA ASN A 72 14.16 -10.53 -10.50
C ASN A 72 13.23 -9.30 -10.49
N SER A 73 12.13 -9.32 -11.27
CA SER A 73 11.06 -8.34 -11.14
C SER A 73 9.99 -8.85 -10.20
N THR A 74 9.47 -7.94 -9.38
CA THR A 74 8.31 -8.14 -8.49
C THR A 74 7.03 -7.58 -9.11
N THR A 75 7.08 -7.09 -10.35
CA THR A 75 5.91 -6.52 -11.05
C THR A 75 4.88 -7.58 -11.36
N ILE A 76 3.63 -7.26 -11.03
CA ILE A 76 2.44 -8.02 -11.39
C ILE A 76 1.56 -7.13 -12.27
N ILE A 77 1.09 -7.66 -13.38
CA ILE A 77 0.02 -7.04 -14.18
C ILE A 77 -1.26 -7.87 -14.05
N GLY A 78 -2.43 -7.25 -14.13
CA GLY A 78 -3.74 -7.93 -14.14
C GLY A 78 -4.76 -7.19 -15.02
N ASP A 79 -5.93 -7.77 -15.18
CA ASP A 79 -7.06 -7.13 -15.84
C ASP A 79 -7.86 -6.26 -14.87
N ASP A 80 -7.42 -5.01 -14.74
CA ASP A 80 -8.06 -3.97 -13.94
C ASP A 80 -9.55 -3.80 -14.26
N THR A 81 -9.96 -4.02 -15.52
CA THR A 81 -11.37 -3.86 -15.92
C THR A 81 -12.21 -4.95 -15.28
N SER A 82 -11.75 -6.20 -15.37
CA SER A 82 -12.42 -7.33 -14.71
C SER A 82 -12.46 -7.17 -13.19
N VAL A 83 -11.36 -6.72 -12.55
CA VAL A 83 -11.34 -6.44 -11.11
C VAL A 83 -12.40 -5.40 -10.75
N GLN A 84 -12.48 -4.29 -11.49
CA GLN A 84 -13.46 -3.23 -11.23
C GLN A 84 -14.92 -3.68 -11.46
N ILE A 85 -15.17 -4.59 -12.40
CA ILE A 85 -16.48 -5.23 -12.58
C ILE A 85 -16.84 -6.04 -11.33
N TYR A 86 -15.91 -6.82 -10.79
CA TYR A 86 -16.14 -7.60 -9.57
C TYR A 86 -16.39 -6.70 -8.37
N VAL A 87 -15.61 -5.63 -8.18
CA VAL A 87 -15.88 -4.61 -7.14
C VAL A 87 -17.29 -4.05 -7.27
N GLY A 88 -17.75 -3.76 -8.49
CA GLY A 88 -19.11 -3.26 -8.76
C GLY A 88 -20.24 -4.23 -8.39
N LYS A 89 -19.97 -5.54 -8.24
CA LYS A 89 -20.98 -6.52 -7.80
C LYS A 89 -21.35 -6.38 -6.32
N VAL A 90 -20.46 -5.82 -5.49
CA VAL A 90 -20.71 -5.63 -4.04
C VAL A 90 -20.84 -4.16 -3.66
N LEU A 91 -20.21 -3.25 -4.40
CA LEU A 91 -20.33 -1.81 -4.20
C LEU A 91 -21.24 -1.21 -5.28
N ASP A 92 -22.53 -1.24 -5.01
CA ASP A 92 -23.62 -0.74 -5.89
C ASP A 92 -23.64 0.78 -6.07
N LYS A 93 -22.99 1.52 -5.14
CA LYS A 93 -22.90 2.99 -5.17
C LYS A 93 -21.55 3.44 -5.70
N GLU A 94 -21.58 4.33 -6.68
CA GLU A 94 -20.41 4.94 -7.31
C GLU A 94 -19.43 5.55 -6.29
N LYS A 95 -19.91 6.37 -5.33
CA LYS A 95 -19.08 6.94 -4.25
C LYS A 95 -18.36 5.86 -3.44
N LYS A 96 -18.99 4.70 -3.20
CA LYS A 96 -18.36 3.59 -2.49
C LYS A 96 -17.26 2.95 -3.32
N LYS A 97 -17.48 2.77 -4.63
CA LYS A 97 -16.48 2.22 -5.55
C LYS A 97 -15.27 3.15 -5.66
N GLU A 98 -15.49 4.45 -5.85
CA GLU A 98 -14.42 5.47 -5.92
C GLU A 98 -13.56 5.53 -4.64
N ASN A 99 -14.11 5.14 -3.49
CA ASN A 99 -13.43 5.12 -2.18
C ASN A 99 -13.01 3.72 -1.73
N SER A 100 -12.91 2.75 -2.64
CA SER A 100 -12.63 1.35 -2.29
C SER A 100 -11.22 0.90 -2.67
N LEU A 101 -10.68 -0.04 -1.91
CA LEU A 101 -9.45 -0.76 -2.22
C LEU A 101 -9.81 -2.18 -2.62
N ALA A 102 -9.44 -2.59 -3.84
CA ALA A 102 -9.45 -3.98 -4.26
C ALA A 102 -8.12 -4.63 -3.89
N VAL A 103 -8.18 -5.80 -3.26
CA VAL A 103 -7.00 -6.59 -2.89
C VAL A 103 -7.15 -7.94 -3.57
N VAL A 104 -6.32 -8.17 -4.59
CA VAL A 104 -6.30 -9.40 -5.40
C VAL A 104 -5.17 -10.28 -4.88
N ILE A 105 -5.55 -11.37 -4.21
CA ILE A 105 -4.59 -12.35 -3.69
C ILE A 105 -4.29 -13.39 -4.77
N LEU A 106 -3.03 -13.56 -5.15
CA LEU A 106 -2.64 -14.54 -6.17
C LEU A 106 -2.31 -15.88 -5.52
N ASN A 107 -2.87 -16.98 -6.04
CA ASN A 107 -2.58 -18.35 -5.60
C ASN A 107 -1.18 -18.82 -6.05
N THR A 108 -0.14 -18.19 -5.56
CA THR A 108 1.25 -18.53 -5.86
C THR A 108 2.16 -18.09 -4.71
N SER A 109 3.25 -18.82 -4.50
CA SER A 109 4.25 -18.53 -3.47
C SER A 109 5.34 -17.56 -3.91
N ALA A 110 5.24 -17.00 -5.12
CA ALA A 110 6.25 -16.11 -5.68
C ALA A 110 6.39 -14.81 -4.88
N TYR A 111 7.62 -14.36 -4.67
CA TYR A 111 7.91 -13.08 -4.02
C TYR A 111 7.70 -11.92 -5.02
N ALA A 112 6.53 -11.30 -4.96
CA ALA A 112 6.13 -10.19 -5.83
C ALA A 112 5.02 -9.36 -5.15
N GLY A 113 4.73 -8.19 -5.69
CA GLY A 113 3.76 -7.24 -5.15
C GLY A 113 3.69 -6.03 -6.05
N THR A 114 2.48 -5.57 -6.36
CA THR A 114 2.30 -4.33 -7.13
C THR A 114 0.94 -3.71 -6.86
N THR A 115 0.93 -2.41 -6.61
CA THR A 115 -0.29 -1.63 -6.44
C THR A 115 -0.53 -0.67 -7.60
N TYR A 116 -1.77 -0.64 -8.09
CA TYR A 116 -2.26 0.25 -9.13
C TYR A 116 -3.19 1.29 -8.52
N TRP A 117 -2.99 2.55 -8.88
CA TRP A 117 -3.76 3.68 -8.34
C TRP A 117 -3.78 4.88 -9.30
N GLY A 118 -4.40 5.98 -8.90
CA GLY A 118 -4.50 7.18 -9.74
C GLY A 118 -5.58 7.07 -10.81
N TYR A 119 -6.61 6.26 -10.55
CA TYR A 119 -7.79 6.20 -11.40
C TYR A 119 -8.56 7.52 -11.31
N GLN A 120 -9.28 7.82 -12.38
CA GLN A 120 -10.10 9.01 -12.52
C GLN A 120 -11.58 8.65 -12.50
N GLY A 121 -12.34 9.25 -11.59
CA GLY A 121 -13.79 9.15 -11.55
C GLY A 121 -14.45 10.10 -12.57
N LYS A 122 -15.70 10.47 -12.30
CA LYS A 122 -16.40 11.48 -13.11
C LYS A 122 -15.64 12.82 -13.10
N ASN A 123 -15.70 13.52 -14.23
CA ASN A 123 -15.04 14.81 -14.44
C ASN A 123 -13.50 14.77 -14.39
N ASN A 124 -12.89 13.60 -14.64
CA ASN A 124 -11.44 13.39 -14.63
C ASN A 124 -10.76 13.70 -13.27
N LYS A 125 -11.52 13.72 -12.17
CA LYS A 125 -10.95 13.89 -10.83
C LYS A 125 -10.34 12.57 -10.37
N LEU A 126 -9.19 12.66 -9.69
CA LEU A 126 -8.57 11.50 -9.06
C LEU A 126 -9.49 10.98 -7.95
N VAL A 127 -9.59 9.66 -7.87
CA VAL A 127 -10.36 8.95 -6.84
C VAL A 127 -9.45 8.06 -6.01
N GLU A 128 -9.94 7.63 -4.86
CA GLU A 128 -9.17 6.83 -3.91
C GLU A 128 -9.07 5.36 -4.32
N PHE A 129 -9.79 4.94 -5.37
CA PHE A 129 -9.74 3.58 -5.88
C PHE A 129 -8.31 3.11 -6.16
N ALA A 130 -8.00 1.89 -5.74
CA ALA A 130 -6.74 1.21 -6.02
C ALA A 130 -6.94 -0.31 -6.09
N ILE A 131 -5.99 -0.97 -6.76
CA ILE A 131 -5.90 -2.42 -6.86
C ILE A 131 -4.52 -2.84 -6.38
N ALA A 132 -4.45 -3.61 -5.29
CA ALA A 132 -3.22 -4.24 -4.83
C ALA A 132 -3.22 -5.71 -5.27
N TYR A 133 -2.19 -6.12 -6.02
CA TYR A 133 -1.96 -7.51 -6.41
C TYR A 133 -0.87 -8.09 -5.49
N CYS A 134 -1.22 -9.10 -4.70
CA CYS A 134 -0.34 -9.68 -3.68
C CYS A 134 -0.39 -11.22 -3.71
N PRO A 135 0.72 -11.92 -4.00
CA PRO A 135 0.80 -13.37 -3.86
C PRO A 135 0.71 -13.84 -2.41
N VAL A 136 0.37 -15.11 -2.21
CA VAL A 136 0.54 -15.81 -0.92
C VAL A 136 2.02 -16.21 -0.79
N ILE A 137 2.89 -15.22 -0.57
CA ILE A 137 4.35 -15.38 -0.59
C ILE A 137 4.81 -16.46 0.40
N ASP A 138 5.64 -17.40 -0.09
CA ASP A 138 6.10 -18.61 0.59
C ASP A 138 4.98 -19.57 1.03
N ASN A 139 4.16 -19.15 1.99
CA ASN A 139 3.00 -19.87 2.52
C ASN A 139 2.09 -18.93 3.32
N LEU A 140 0.93 -19.44 3.73
CA LEU A 140 -0.14 -18.66 4.36
C LEU A 140 0.26 -17.97 5.68
N ASP A 141 1.21 -18.54 6.41
CA ASP A 141 1.69 -18.01 7.70
C ASP A 141 3.03 -17.26 7.58
N SER A 142 3.50 -17.00 6.36
CA SER A 142 4.74 -16.26 6.13
C SER A 142 4.61 -14.79 6.56
N GLU A 143 5.60 -14.30 7.29
CA GLU A 143 5.73 -12.87 7.54
C GLU A 143 5.95 -12.08 6.25
N HIS A 144 6.59 -12.65 5.24
CA HIS A 144 6.73 -11.99 3.95
C HIS A 144 5.38 -11.75 3.27
N PHE A 145 4.45 -12.71 3.37
CA PHE A 145 3.08 -12.50 2.88
C PHE A 145 2.41 -11.32 3.59
N ARG A 146 2.48 -11.26 4.93
CA ARG A 146 1.93 -10.15 5.72
C ARG A 146 2.59 -8.80 5.37
N GLN A 147 3.92 -8.75 5.37
CA GLN A 147 4.71 -7.54 5.14
C GLN A 147 4.39 -6.91 3.78
N VAL A 148 4.39 -7.72 2.72
CA VAL A 148 4.10 -7.24 1.35
C VAL A 148 2.63 -6.85 1.21
N LEU A 149 1.72 -7.64 1.76
CA LEU A 149 0.31 -7.32 1.73
C LEU A 149 0.03 -5.96 2.40
N VAL A 150 0.66 -5.69 3.54
CA VAL A 150 0.51 -4.40 4.24
C VAL A 150 1.16 -3.26 3.45
N HIS A 151 2.39 -3.45 2.93
CA HIS A 151 3.07 -2.45 2.12
C HIS A 151 2.24 -2.05 0.88
N GLU A 152 1.78 -3.04 0.11
CA GLU A 152 1.03 -2.83 -1.12
C GLU A 152 -0.40 -2.33 -0.85
N ALA A 153 -1.20 -3.09 -0.10
CA ALA A 153 -2.61 -2.79 0.07
C ALA A 153 -2.83 -1.61 1.03
N ILE A 154 -2.15 -1.58 2.17
CA ILE A 154 -2.34 -0.51 3.16
C ILE A 154 -1.47 0.70 2.83
N GLY A 155 -0.18 0.50 2.59
CA GLY A 155 0.75 1.60 2.29
C GLY A 155 0.39 2.33 1.01
N HIS A 156 0.51 1.66 -0.14
CA HIS A 156 0.16 2.26 -1.42
C HIS A 156 -1.36 2.36 -1.60
N GLY A 157 -2.08 1.25 -1.47
CA GLY A 157 -3.48 1.14 -1.85
C GLY A 157 -4.39 2.10 -1.10
N LEU A 158 -4.35 2.06 0.24
CA LEU A 158 -5.13 2.93 1.12
C LEU A 158 -4.43 4.27 1.38
N GLY A 159 -3.20 4.23 1.91
CA GLY A 159 -2.49 5.39 2.42
C GLY A 159 -1.99 6.35 1.35
N LYS A 160 -1.96 5.88 0.10
CA LYS A 160 -1.39 6.61 -1.02
C LYS A 160 0.08 7.00 -0.78
N LEU A 161 0.86 6.14 -0.12
CA LEU A 161 2.25 6.40 0.28
C LEU A 161 3.23 6.03 -0.84
N GLU A 162 4.37 6.71 -0.92
CA GLU A 162 5.45 6.40 -1.88
C GLU A 162 6.50 5.48 -1.25
N ASP A 163 7.27 4.78 -2.08
CA ASP A 163 8.41 4.00 -1.62
C ASP A 163 9.51 4.86 -1.00
N GLU A 164 10.03 4.39 0.13
CA GLU A 164 11.13 5.03 0.86
C GLU A 164 12.47 4.35 0.62
N TYR A 165 12.48 3.14 0.02
CA TYR A 165 13.72 2.45 -0.36
C TYR A 165 14.39 3.06 -1.58
N VAL A 166 15.61 2.60 -1.85
CA VAL A 166 16.47 3.07 -2.95
C VAL A 166 17.05 1.88 -3.71
N TYR A 167 17.24 2.03 -5.02
CA TYR A 167 18.11 1.14 -5.78
C TYR A 167 19.49 1.78 -5.92
N SER A 168 20.52 1.07 -5.46
CA SER A 168 21.89 1.59 -5.39
C SER A 168 22.52 1.85 -6.77
N ASP A 169 22.00 1.23 -7.82
CA ASP A 169 22.40 1.41 -9.21
C ASP A 169 21.76 2.64 -9.88
N LYS A 170 20.75 3.26 -9.25
CA LYS A 170 20.15 4.51 -9.73
C LYS A 170 20.98 5.74 -9.35
N GLY A 171 20.84 6.79 -10.16
CA GLY A 171 21.39 8.12 -9.88
C GLY A 171 20.42 9.00 -9.08
N SER A 172 20.57 10.32 -9.23
CA SER A 172 19.61 11.26 -8.66
C SER A 172 18.25 11.17 -9.34
N ILE A 173 17.18 11.39 -8.58
CA ILE A 173 15.84 11.55 -9.14
C ILE A 173 15.81 12.71 -10.16
N SER A 174 15.08 12.52 -11.25
CA SER A 174 14.96 13.53 -12.30
C SER A 174 13.95 14.62 -11.94
N THR A 175 14.11 15.82 -12.49
CA THR A 175 13.14 16.91 -12.34
C THR A 175 11.74 16.53 -12.81
N LEU A 176 11.62 15.70 -13.85
CA LEU A 176 10.33 15.23 -14.36
C LEU A 176 9.62 14.34 -13.35
N GLU A 177 10.34 13.41 -12.72
CA GLU A 177 9.78 12.54 -11.68
C GLU A 177 9.37 13.36 -10.43
N ILE A 178 10.19 14.34 -10.03
CA ILE A 178 9.84 15.29 -8.96
C ILE A 178 8.51 15.99 -9.27
N GLN A 179 8.33 16.50 -10.49
CA GLN A 179 7.10 17.20 -10.89
C GLN A 179 5.86 16.28 -10.88
N ARG A 180 6.01 15.02 -11.29
CA ARG A 180 4.94 14.01 -11.23
C ARG A 180 4.52 13.76 -9.79
N ILE A 181 5.47 13.52 -8.89
CA ILE A 181 5.19 13.28 -7.46
C ILE A 181 4.57 14.52 -6.82
N ARG A 182 5.08 15.73 -7.10
CA ARG A 182 4.48 16.98 -6.59
C ARG A 182 3.01 17.17 -7.02
N THR A 183 2.65 16.70 -8.22
CA THR A 183 1.25 16.74 -8.68
C THR A 183 0.36 15.83 -7.82
N MET A 184 0.86 14.67 -7.41
CA MET A 184 0.16 13.77 -6.49
C MET A 184 0.15 14.33 -5.06
N GLN A 185 1.23 14.98 -4.62
CA GLN A 185 1.30 15.67 -3.33
C GLN A 185 0.31 16.82 -3.19
N ALA A 186 0.00 17.53 -4.27
CA ALA A 186 -1.07 18.53 -4.28
C ALA A 186 -2.46 17.94 -4.00
N ASN A 187 -2.65 16.62 -4.18
CA ASN A 187 -3.88 15.90 -3.82
C ASN A 187 -3.78 15.25 -2.43
N GLY A 188 -2.74 15.55 -1.65
CA GLY A 188 -2.51 14.98 -0.32
C GLY A 188 -2.01 13.53 -0.34
N TRP A 189 -1.50 13.04 -1.47
CA TRP A 189 -0.87 11.71 -1.59
C TRP A 189 0.65 11.84 -1.49
N LEU A 190 1.37 10.72 -1.31
CA LEU A 190 2.85 10.67 -1.26
C LEU A 190 3.46 11.65 -0.23
N GLN A 191 2.78 11.82 0.90
CA GLN A 191 3.18 12.77 1.95
C GLN A 191 4.34 12.26 2.82
N ASN A 192 4.78 11.01 2.61
CA ASN A 192 5.91 10.39 3.31
C ASN A 192 7.27 10.58 2.59
N VAL A 193 7.31 11.35 1.50
CA VAL A 193 8.55 11.70 0.79
C VAL A 193 8.59 13.19 0.44
N ASP A 194 9.78 13.78 0.32
CA ASP A 194 9.96 15.19 -0.04
C ASP A 194 11.20 15.38 -0.94
N PHE A 195 11.35 16.56 -1.53
CA PHE A 195 12.46 16.95 -2.39
C PHE A 195 13.28 18.13 -1.82
N THR A 196 13.02 18.50 -0.57
CA THR A 196 13.74 19.52 0.19
C THR A 196 14.56 18.86 1.29
N ALA A 197 15.80 19.32 1.48
CA ALA A 197 16.69 18.84 2.55
C ALA A 197 16.49 19.56 3.89
N SER A 198 15.54 20.50 3.96
CA SER A 198 15.39 21.42 5.09
C SER A 198 14.33 20.92 6.07
N LYS A 199 14.71 20.81 7.34
CA LYS A 199 13.78 20.44 8.43
C LYS A 199 12.58 21.36 8.55
N ASP A 200 12.71 22.62 8.12
CA ASP A 200 11.65 23.63 8.26
C ASP A 200 10.61 23.57 7.14
N THR A 201 10.91 22.91 6.01
CA THR A 201 10.06 22.95 4.80
C THR A 201 9.65 21.60 4.25
N VAL A 202 10.24 20.50 4.73
CA VAL A 202 9.76 19.15 4.39
C VAL A 202 8.29 18.98 4.79
N LEU A 203 7.53 18.16 4.04
CA LEU A 203 6.10 17.93 4.29
C LEU A 203 5.76 17.49 5.72
N TRP A 204 6.70 16.88 6.44
CA TRP A 204 6.55 16.45 7.84
C TRP A 204 7.24 17.36 8.86
N ALA A 205 7.58 18.60 8.51
CA ALA A 205 8.27 19.55 9.39
C ALA A 205 7.60 19.71 10.78
N SER A 206 6.26 19.66 10.84
CA SER A 206 5.51 19.74 12.11
C SER A 206 5.92 18.62 13.09
N PHE A 207 6.14 17.41 12.60
CA PHE A 207 6.58 16.28 13.42
C PHE A 207 8.00 16.47 13.97
N LEU A 208 8.87 17.15 13.24
CA LEU A 208 10.26 17.39 13.65
C LEU A 208 10.37 18.36 14.83
N THR A 209 9.34 19.18 15.05
CA THR A 209 9.29 20.18 16.13
C THR A 209 8.34 19.80 17.27
N ASP A 210 7.51 18.78 17.07
CA ASP A 210 6.57 18.29 18.06
C ASP A 210 7.28 17.36 19.06
N SER A 211 7.43 17.81 20.30
CA SER A 211 8.12 17.05 21.36
C SER A 211 7.48 15.68 21.63
N ARG A 212 6.22 15.46 21.25
CA ARG A 212 5.54 14.16 21.41
C ARG A 212 6.11 13.08 20.49
N TYR A 213 6.81 13.47 19.42
CA TYR A 213 7.42 12.60 18.41
C TYR A 213 8.94 12.51 18.50
N GLN A 214 9.58 13.18 19.46
CA GLN A 214 11.05 13.23 19.59
C GLN A 214 11.72 11.85 19.73
N ASN A 215 10.98 10.85 20.24
CA ASN A 215 11.48 9.49 20.46
C ASN A 215 11.35 8.58 19.22
N GLU A 216 10.70 9.04 18.14
CA GLU A 216 10.57 8.28 16.90
C GLU A 216 11.72 8.54 15.92
N HIS A 217 12.73 9.32 16.32
CA HIS A 217 13.94 9.59 15.54
C HIS A 217 13.65 10.11 14.12
N LEU A 218 12.63 10.96 14.00
CA LEU A 218 12.26 11.56 12.71
C LEU A 218 13.31 12.58 12.27
N GLY A 219 13.55 12.64 10.97
CA GLY A 219 14.58 13.46 10.35
C GLY A 219 14.31 13.71 8.88
N VAL A 220 15.37 14.08 8.16
CA VAL A 220 15.33 14.30 6.70
C VAL A 220 16.44 13.45 6.10
N TYR A 221 16.11 12.20 5.81
CA TYR A 221 17.08 11.19 5.36
C TYR A 221 17.09 11.13 3.84
N GLU A 222 18.24 11.37 3.22
CA GLU A 222 18.35 11.27 1.76
C GLU A 222 18.20 9.81 1.30
N GLY A 223 17.50 9.63 0.18
CA GLY A 223 17.13 8.34 -0.39
C GLY A 223 15.64 8.07 -0.20
N ALA A 224 14.89 8.08 -1.30
CA ALA A 224 13.46 7.79 -1.36
C ALA A 224 13.02 7.69 -2.83
N CYS A 225 11.76 7.32 -3.08
CA CYS A 225 11.19 7.19 -4.43
C CYS A 225 12.00 6.23 -5.32
N THR A 226 12.71 5.28 -4.73
CA THR A 226 13.70 4.39 -5.36
C THR A 226 15.02 5.02 -5.79
N TYR A 227 15.25 6.30 -5.54
CA TYR A 227 16.47 7.02 -5.91
C TYR A 227 17.34 7.31 -4.69
N PRO A 228 18.66 7.05 -4.75
CA PRO A 228 19.57 7.32 -3.63
C PRO A 228 19.82 8.81 -3.38
N LYS A 229 19.48 9.71 -4.31
CA LYS A 229 19.76 11.15 -4.21
C LYS A 229 18.61 12.02 -4.67
N GLY A 230 18.43 13.16 -3.99
CA GLY A 230 17.48 14.21 -4.36
C GLY A 230 16.02 13.99 -3.93
N ALA A 231 15.74 12.89 -3.23
CA ALA A 231 14.47 12.65 -2.54
C ALA A 231 14.77 12.25 -1.08
N TYR A 232 13.86 12.57 -0.16
CA TYR A 232 14.05 12.41 1.27
C TYR A 232 12.88 11.66 1.90
N ARG A 233 13.15 10.91 2.97
CA ARG A 233 12.18 10.19 3.80
C ARG A 233 12.28 10.61 5.28
N PRO A 234 11.23 10.38 6.09
CA PRO A 234 11.15 10.92 7.45
C PRO A 234 11.89 10.09 8.51
N SER A 235 12.21 8.83 8.25
CA SER A 235 12.86 7.92 9.21
C SER A 235 13.95 7.09 8.53
N GLU A 236 14.86 6.50 9.31
CA GLU A 236 15.88 5.61 8.74
C GLU A 236 15.24 4.39 8.05
N ASP A 237 14.18 3.86 8.68
CA ASP A 237 13.39 2.74 8.17
C ASP A 237 11.89 2.94 8.45
N SER A 238 11.05 2.23 7.69
CA SER A 238 9.60 2.20 7.82
C SER A 238 8.99 1.01 7.07
N MET A 239 7.68 0.78 7.24
CA MET A 239 6.90 -0.12 6.39
C MET A 239 7.01 0.18 4.87
N MET A 240 7.33 1.42 4.49
CA MET A 240 7.51 1.82 3.08
C MET A 240 8.96 1.70 2.59
N ASN A 241 9.89 1.25 3.45
CA ASN A 241 11.29 1.04 3.11
C ASN A 241 11.67 -0.45 3.14
N SER A 242 11.78 -1.05 4.33
CA SER A 242 12.12 -2.48 4.46
C SER A 242 10.92 -3.42 4.52
N ASN A 243 9.73 -2.86 4.79
CA ASN A 243 8.48 -3.59 5.08
C ASN A 243 8.52 -4.39 6.40
N THR A 244 9.61 -4.31 7.17
CA THR A 244 9.81 -5.13 8.38
C THR A 244 9.49 -4.41 9.68
N CYS A 245 9.19 -3.11 9.62
CA CYS A 245 8.81 -2.30 10.77
C CYS A 245 7.53 -1.51 10.51
N ALA A 246 6.99 -0.90 11.55
CA ALA A 246 5.75 -0.13 11.48
C ALA A 246 5.87 1.09 10.55
N PHE A 247 4.72 1.66 10.18
CA PHE A 247 4.68 2.95 9.48
C PHE A 247 5.28 4.06 10.35
N ASN A 248 6.08 4.94 9.74
CA ASN A 248 6.56 6.16 10.40
C ASN A 248 5.42 7.16 10.64
N ALA A 249 5.61 8.14 11.53
CA ALA A 249 4.54 9.05 11.94
C ALA A 249 3.85 9.80 10.77
N PRO A 250 4.57 10.32 9.74
CA PRO A 250 3.92 10.92 8.57
C PRO A 250 3.04 9.94 7.77
N SER A 251 3.48 8.68 7.67
CA SER A 251 2.71 7.61 7.03
C SER A 251 1.46 7.27 7.86
N ARG A 252 1.58 7.14 9.18
CA ARG A 252 0.44 6.89 10.08
C ARG A 252 -0.58 8.02 10.02
N LYS A 253 -0.14 9.28 9.95
CA LYS A 253 -1.03 10.42 9.73
C LYS A 253 -1.80 10.32 8.43
N SER A 254 -1.12 10.01 7.33
CA SER A 254 -1.75 9.89 6.01
C SER A 254 -2.82 8.79 5.99
N LEU A 255 -2.53 7.65 6.63
CA LEU A 255 -3.48 6.54 6.81
C LEU A 255 -4.67 6.96 7.70
N TYR A 256 -4.41 7.55 8.86
CA TYR A 256 -5.46 8.04 9.76
C TYR A 256 -6.38 9.05 9.07
N GLU A 257 -5.81 10.06 8.39
CA GLU A 257 -6.57 11.06 7.66
C GLU A 257 -7.44 10.43 6.57
N LYS A 258 -6.94 9.41 5.88
CA LYS A 258 -7.70 8.67 4.86
C LYS A 258 -8.93 8.01 5.48
N VAL A 259 -8.73 7.25 6.57
CA VAL A 259 -9.81 6.53 7.24
C VAL A 259 -10.84 7.50 7.80
N MET A 260 -10.41 8.59 8.44
CA MET A 260 -11.35 9.58 8.99
C MET A 260 -12.14 10.29 7.89
N LYS A 261 -11.50 10.75 6.81
CA LYS A 261 -12.19 11.45 5.72
C LYS A 261 -13.21 10.55 5.00
N ILE A 262 -12.86 9.28 4.75
CA ILE A 262 -13.73 8.35 4.03
C ILE A 262 -14.78 7.74 4.96
N GLY A 263 -14.35 7.21 6.11
CA GLY A 263 -15.19 6.46 7.03
C GLY A 263 -16.16 7.33 7.84
N MET A 264 -15.79 8.58 8.12
CA MET A 264 -16.64 9.53 8.86
C MET A 264 -17.22 10.65 7.99
N ASP A 265 -16.92 10.66 6.69
CA ASP A 265 -17.30 11.73 5.75
C ASP A 265 -16.87 13.13 6.25
N THR A 266 -15.72 13.19 6.95
CA THR A 266 -15.19 14.42 7.55
C THR A 266 -14.35 15.19 6.52
N GLU A 267 -14.63 16.48 6.32
CA GLU A 267 -13.87 17.31 5.36
C GLU A 267 -12.44 17.65 5.85
N GLN A 268 -12.29 17.89 7.16
CA GLN A 268 -11.03 18.28 7.77
C GLN A 268 -10.71 17.41 8.99
N VAL A 269 -9.52 16.82 8.99
CA VAL A 269 -8.98 16.07 10.12
C VAL A 269 -7.97 16.97 10.82
N LEU A 270 -8.16 17.23 12.12
CA LEU A 270 -7.25 18.08 12.87
C LEU A 270 -5.98 17.30 13.22
N TYR A 271 -4.84 17.98 13.16
CA TYR A 271 -3.56 17.38 13.56
C TYR A 271 -3.62 16.87 15.00
N GLU A 272 -4.23 17.62 15.92
CA GLU A 272 -4.34 17.22 17.33
C GLU A 272 -5.23 15.99 17.57
N ASP A 273 -6.26 15.77 16.73
CA ASP A 273 -7.06 14.54 16.80
C ASP A 273 -6.21 13.33 16.41
N PHE A 274 -5.44 13.48 15.33
CA PHE A 274 -4.46 12.46 14.92
C PHE A 274 -3.43 12.22 16.02
N VAL A 275 -2.81 13.26 16.59
CA VAL A 275 -1.78 13.06 17.63
C VAL A 275 -2.37 12.39 18.87
N THR A 276 -3.57 12.79 19.30
CA THR A 276 -4.25 12.15 20.42
C THR A 276 -4.47 10.66 20.16
N PHE A 277 -4.95 10.32 18.98
CA PHE A 277 -5.12 8.93 18.56
C PHE A 277 -3.78 8.19 18.49
N ASP A 278 -2.80 8.74 17.79
CA ASP A 278 -1.53 8.08 17.49
C ASP A 278 -0.71 7.83 18.76
N LYS A 279 -0.73 8.76 19.73
CA LYS A 279 -0.06 8.57 21.02
C LYS A 279 -0.68 7.48 21.88
N ALA A 280 -1.97 7.22 21.74
CA ALA A 280 -2.65 6.13 22.44
C ALA A 280 -2.38 4.76 21.81
N HIS A 281 -1.96 4.73 20.54
CA HIS A 281 -1.77 3.51 19.75
C HIS A 281 -0.39 3.45 19.09
N LEU A 282 0.63 4.04 19.73
CA LEU A 282 1.97 3.98 19.16
C LEU A 282 2.38 2.52 18.93
N PRO A 283 2.96 2.19 17.77
CA PRO A 283 3.53 0.86 17.55
C PRO A 283 4.50 0.51 18.68
N GLU A 284 4.51 -0.74 19.12
CA GLU A 284 5.56 -1.21 20.03
C GLU A 284 6.92 -0.94 19.37
N MET A 285 7.65 0.06 19.87
CA MET A 285 8.95 0.40 19.30
C MET A 285 9.88 -0.79 19.52
N LEU A 286 10.26 -1.47 18.42
CA LEU A 286 11.38 -2.38 18.47
C LEU A 286 12.61 -1.59 18.97
N PRO A 287 13.39 -2.12 19.92
CA PRO A 287 14.55 -1.41 20.45
C PRO A 287 15.47 -0.95 19.32
N VAL A 288 16.04 0.24 19.46
CA VAL A 288 16.92 0.87 18.47
C VAL A 288 18.07 -0.06 18.01
N ALA A 289 18.45 -1.01 18.87
CA ALA A 289 19.50 -2.00 18.62
C ALA A 289 19.22 -3.02 17.51
N SER A 290 17.98 -3.16 17.01
CA SER A 290 17.67 -4.00 15.84
C SER A 290 17.70 -3.25 14.49
N TYR A 291 17.83 -1.91 14.49
CA TYR A 291 18.02 -1.12 13.25
C TYR A 291 19.48 -1.03 12.80
N THR A 292 20.40 -1.79 13.42
CA THR A 292 21.64 -2.13 12.70
C THR A 292 21.22 -2.66 11.35
N ARG A 293 21.77 -2.11 10.25
CA ARG A 293 21.72 -2.68 8.91
C ARG A 293 21.89 -4.21 9.00
N ALA A 294 20.80 -4.94 9.25
CA ALA A 294 20.55 -6.13 8.52
C ALA A 294 20.45 -5.56 7.12
N ALA A 295 21.56 -5.66 6.39
CA ALA A 295 21.50 -5.67 4.96
C ALA A 295 20.49 -6.78 4.63
N PHE A 296 19.21 -6.44 4.64
CA PHE A 296 18.22 -7.34 4.11
C PHE A 296 18.55 -7.36 2.64
N SER A 297 19.09 -8.50 2.23
CA SER A 297 19.18 -8.96 0.85
C SER A 297 17.79 -9.18 0.24
N GLY A 298 16.76 -8.52 0.77
CA GLY A 298 15.39 -8.58 0.29
C GLY A 298 15.30 -7.77 -0.99
N GLN A 299 14.81 -8.41 -2.04
CA GLN A 299 14.54 -7.78 -3.31
C GLN A 299 13.48 -6.69 -3.10
N SER A 300 13.79 -5.42 -3.43
CA SER A 300 12.81 -4.34 -3.33
C SER A 300 11.68 -4.52 -4.33
N PHE A 301 10.49 -3.99 -4.01
CA PHE A 301 9.29 -4.16 -4.82
C PHE A 301 9.26 -3.25 -6.05
N ALA A 302 8.36 -3.53 -6.98
CA ALA A 302 8.13 -2.64 -8.10
C ALA A 302 7.35 -1.44 -7.58
N ARG A 303 7.75 -0.22 -7.97
CA ARG A 303 7.02 0.99 -7.59
C ARG A 303 5.54 0.88 -7.92
N PRO A 304 4.66 1.52 -7.14
CA PRO A 304 3.23 1.57 -7.46
C PRO A 304 3.00 2.18 -8.84
N VAL A 305 2.06 1.60 -9.58
CA VAL A 305 1.77 1.95 -10.96
C VAL A 305 0.69 3.03 -11.01
N TRP A 306 1.08 4.21 -11.48
CA TRP A 306 0.13 5.26 -11.84
C TRP A 306 -0.63 4.90 -13.12
N THR A 307 -1.95 4.77 -13.04
CA THR A 307 -2.76 4.36 -14.20
C THR A 307 -3.20 5.54 -15.06
N GLY A 308 -3.57 6.68 -14.45
CA GLY A 308 -4.20 7.82 -15.11
C GLY A 308 -5.49 7.47 -15.88
N SER A 309 -6.04 6.27 -15.64
CA SER A 309 -7.12 5.68 -16.41
C SER A 309 -8.47 5.96 -15.77
N ARG A 310 -9.55 5.92 -16.55
CA ARG A 310 -10.90 6.09 -15.99
C ARG A 310 -11.31 4.87 -15.18
N LEU A 311 -11.95 5.13 -14.05
CA LEU A 311 -12.70 4.11 -13.33
C LEU A 311 -13.91 3.71 -14.18
N SER A 312 -14.08 2.42 -14.41
CA SER A 312 -15.26 1.87 -15.07
C SER A 312 -16.50 2.13 -14.21
N HIS A 313 -17.62 2.50 -14.83
CA HIS A 313 -18.90 2.65 -14.18
C HIS A 313 -19.79 1.45 -14.49
#